data_AF-A0A367JBI2-F1
#
_entry.id   AF-A0A367JBI2-F1
#
_cell.length_a   1.000
_cell.length_b   1.000
_cell.length_c   1.000
_cell.angle_alpha   90.00
_cell.angle_beta   90.00
_cell.angle_gamma   90.00
#
_symmetry.space_group_name_H-M   'P 1'
#
loop_
_entity.id
_entity.type
_entity.pdbx_description
1 polymer ?
#
loop_
_entity_poly.entity_id
_entity_poly.type
_entity_poly.pdbx_seq_one_letter_code
_entity_poly.pdbx_strand_id
1 'polypeptide(L)'
;MSLPISVSSTETRELTRMERVGAHSHIRGLGLNDALEPRASSQGMVGQVKARKAAGVILKMIQAGKIAGRAVLIAGPPSTGKTAIAMAMAQALGTDVPFTMLAASEIFSLE
;
A
#
# COMPACT_ATOMS: atom_id res chain seq x y z
N MET A 1 5.72 -49.40 7.36
CA MET A 1 6.83 -48.51 7.75
C MET A 1 6.86 -47.34 6.80
N SER A 2 6.37 -46.18 7.20
CA SER A 2 6.36 -44.95 6.40
C SER A 2 7.65 -44.17 6.65
N LEU A 3 8.34 -43.77 5.58
CA LEU A 3 9.55 -42.96 5.65
C LEU A 3 9.23 -41.55 6.17
N PRO A 4 10.06 -40.97 7.05
CA PRO A 4 9.87 -39.60 7.51
C PRO A 4 10.18 -38.60 6.39
N ILE A 5 9.26 -37.67 6.16
CA ILE A 5 9.47 -36.52 5.27
C ILE A 5 10.48 -35.59 5.97
N SER A 6 11.68 -35.46 5.41
CA SER A 6 12.64 -34.45 5.83
C SER A 6 12.16 -33.08 5.37
N VAL A 7 11.59 -32.31 6.31
CA VAL A 7 11.30 -30.89 6.08
C VAL A 7 12.65 -30.16 6.03
N SER A 8 13.11 -29.86 4.82
CA SER A 8 14.23 -28.94 4.61
C SER A 8 13.78 -27.56 5.10
N SER A 9 14.24 -27.16 6.28
CA SER A 9 14.09 -25.81 6.78
C SER A 9 14.88 -24.88 5.87
N THR A 10 14.20 -24.29 4.89
CA THR A 10 14.79 -23.24 4.07
C THR A 10 15.04 -22.07 5.00
N GLU A 11 16.29 -21.90 5.44
CA GLU A 11 16.71 -20.71 6.18
C GLU A 11 16.40 -19.50 5.30
N THR A 12 15.29 -18.83 5.56
CA THR A 12 15.01 -17.50 5.03
C THR A 12 16.07 -16.58 5.60
N ARG A 13 17.19 -16.45 4.87
CA ARG A 13 18.14 -15.36 5.08
C ARG A 13 17.33 -14.09 4.94
N GLU A 14 17.08 -13.40 6.05
CA GLU A 14 16.64 -12.01 6.05
C GLU A 14 17.75 -11.20 5.39
N LEU A 15 17.74 -11.17 4.06
CA LEU A 15 18.45 -10.16 3.30
C LEU A 15 17.90 -8.84 3.84
N THR A 16 18.74 -8.10 4.54
CA THR A 16 18.45 -6.76 5.02
C THR A 16 18.14 -5.94 3.77
N ARG A 17 16.85 -5.84 3.44
CA ARG A 17 16.40 -5.36 2.14
C ARG A 17 16.72 -3.88 2.13
N MET A 18 17.80 -3.51 1.44
CA MET A 18 18.25 -2.13 1.36
C MET A 18 17.13 -1.29 0.71
N GLU A 19 16.45 -0.47 1.51
CA GLU A 19 15.42 0.43 0.98
C GLU A 19 16.09 1.47 0.09
N ARG A 20 15.95 1.30 -1.24
CA ARG A 20 16.41 2.30 -2.21
C ARG A 20 15.43 3.48 -2.22
N VAL A 21 15.97 4.69 -2.35
CA VAL A 21 15.17 5.92 -2.53
C VAL A 21 14.45 5.85 -3.89
N GLY A 22 13.15 5.55 -3.87
CA GLY A 22 12.27 5.61 -5.04
C GLY A 22 11.46 6.90 -5.11
N ALA A 23 10.76 7.14 -6.23
CA ALA A 23 9.96 8.37 -6.45
C ALA A 23 8.90 8.65 -5.37
N HIS A 24 8.48 7.61 -4.62
CA HIS A 24 7.45 7.71 -3.58
C HIS A 24 7.98 7.34 -2.18
N SER A 25 9.30 7.23 -1.97
CA SER A 25 9.90 6.85 -0.67
C SER A 25 9.72 7.88 0.44
N HIS A 26 9.42 9.13 0.08
CA HIS A 26 9.15 10.22 1.02
C HIS A 26 7.74 10.16 1.64
N ILE A 27 6.85 9.34 1.09
CA ILE A 27 5.47 9.21 1.55
C ILE A 27 5.45 8.27 2.75
N ARG A 28 4.90 8.75 3.87
CA ARG A 28 4.81 8.01 5.14
C ARG A 28 3.37 7.76 5.60
N GLY A 29 2.38 8.23 4.84
CA GLY A 29 0.97 8.06 5.16
C GLY A 29 0.10 9.11 4.47
N LEU A 30 -1.21 9.04 4.72
CA LEU A 30 -2.19 9.95 4.11
C LEU A 30 -2.21 11.35 4.73
N GLY A 31 -1.58 11.59 5.88
CA GLY A 31 -1.48 12.90 6.54
C GLY A 31 -2.83 13.48 6.98
N LEU A 32 -3.73 12.63 7.48
CA LEU A 32 -5.05 13.00 7.97
C LEU A 32 -5.02 13.23 9.49
N ASN A 33 -5.97 14.02 10.00
CA ASN A 33 -6.27 14.08 11.42
C ASN A 33 -7.31 13.02 11.83
N ASP A 34 -7.70 13.01 13.11
CA ASP A 34 -8.65 12.03 13.66
C ASP A 34 -10.06 12.15 13.08
N ALA A 35 -10.40 13.33 12.55
CA ALA A 35 -11.65 13.60 11.84
C ALA A 35 -11.60 13.22 10.34
N LEU A 36 -10.54 12.54 9.89
CA LEU A 36 -10.27 12.23 8.48
C LEU A 36 -10.09 13.45 7.57
N GLU A 37 -9.81 14.62 8.15
CA GLU A 37 -9.50 15.82 7.38
C GLU A 37 -8.01 15.85 7.00
N PRO A 38 -7.67 16.04 5.72
CA PRO A 38 -6.28 16.15 5.29
C PRO A 38 -5.63 17.43 5.81
N ARG A 39 -4.45 17.32 6.39
CA ARG A 39 -3.60 18.48 6.67
C ARG A 39 -2.98 19.01 5.37
N ALA A 40 -2.74 20.32 5.31
CA ALA A 40 -2.21 21.00 4.12
C ALA A 40 -0.92 20.36 3.58
N SER A 41 0.01 20.04 4.49
CA SER A 41 1.23 19.26 4.23
C SER A 41 1.48 18.34 5.43
N SER A 42 1.54 17.03 5.22
CA SER A 42 1.80 16.06 6.29
C SER A 42 2.14 14.67 5.73
N GLN A 43 3.02 13.94 6.42
CA GLN A 43 3.41 12.56 6.07
C GLN A 43 3.90 12.38 4.61
N GLY A 44 4.55 13.41 4.06
CA GLY A 44 5.03 13.41 2.67
C GLY A 44 3.96 13.70 1.62
N MET A 45 2.72 14.00 2.02
CA MET A 45 1.61 14.35 1.14
C MET A 45 1.27 15.84 1.23
N VAL A 46 1.00 16.46 0.08
CA VAL A 46 0.58 17.87 -0.05
C VAL A 46 -0.62 17.96 -1.00
N GLY A 47 -1.61 18.79 -0.67
CA GLY A 47 -2.78 18.98 -1.53
C GLY A 47 -3.64 17.72 -1.68
N GLN A 48 -4.27 17.54 -2.85
CA GLN A 48 -5.19 16.44 -3.18
C GLN A 48 -6.22 16.13 -2.07
N VAL A 49 -6.81 17.19 -1.49
CA VAL A 49 -7.63 17.13 -0.28
C VAL A 49 -8.78 16.13 -0.42
N LYS A 50 -9.58 16.22 -1.49
CA LYS A 50 -10.72 15.32 -1.71
C LYS A 50 -10.28 13.86 -1.83
N ALA A 51 -9.21 13.61 -2.58
CA ALA A 51 -8.72 12.25 -2.82
C ALA A 51 -8.11 11.63 -1.56
N ARG A 52 -7.34 12.41 -0.78
CA ARG A 52 -6.79 11.95 0.51
C ARG A 52 -7.87 11.65 1.54
N LYS A 53 -8.91 12.50 1.61
CA LYS A 53 -10.06 12.27 2.49
C LYS A 53 -10.81 10.98 2.09
N ALA A 54 -11.10 10.79 0.80
CA ALA A 54 -11.73 9.57 0.30
C ALA A 54 -10.89 8.31 0.58
N ALA A 55 -9.58 8.38 0.34
CA ALA A 55 -8.64 7.33 0.69
C ALA A 55 -8.63 7.01 2.20
N GLY A 56 -8.78 8.03 3.05
CA GLY A 56 -8.90 7.87 4.49
C GLY A 56 -10.15 7.09 4.91
N VAL A 57 -11.29 7.36 4.28
CA VAL A 57 -12.52 6.59 4.51
C VAL A 57 -12.32 5.12 4.12
N ILE A 58 -11.72 4.86 2.95
CA ILE A 58 -11.40 3.50 2.50
C ILE A 58 -10.46 2.81 3.48
N LEU A 59 -9.40 3.49 3.92
CA LEU A 59 -8.46 2.98 4.91
C LEU A 59 -9.16 2.57 6.21
N LYS A 60 -10.08 3.39 6.71
CA LYS A 60 -10.87 3.06 7.90
C LYS A 60 -11.81 1.88 7.68
N MET A 61 -12.40 1.75 6.49
CA MET A 61 -13.23 0.58 6.16
C MET A 61 -12.40 -0.72 6.11
N ILE A 62 -11.18 -0.67 5.58
CA ILE A 62 -10.23 -1.80 5.57
C ILE A 62 -9.85 -2.17 7.00
N GLN A 63 -9.41 -1.19 7.81
CA GLN A 63 -9.02 -1.41 9.22
C GLN A 63 -10.18 -1.98 10.06
N ALA A 64 -11.42 -1.59 9.78
CA ALA A 64 -12.60 -2.11 10.45
C ALA A 64 -13.06 -3.48 9.94
N GLY A 65 -12.43 -4.04 8.90
CA GLY A 65 -12.84 -5.31 8.28
C GLY A 65 -14.23 -5.27 7.63
N LYS A 66 -14.78 -4.07 7.36
CA LYS A 66 -16.16 -3.88 6.84
C LYS A 66 -16.24 -3.93 5.32
N ILE A 67 -15.13 -4.21 4.64
CA ILE A 67 -15.04 -4.21 3.20
C ILE A 67 -14.35 -5.49 2.72
N ALA A 68 -15.06 -6.27 1.90
CA ALA A 68 -14.57 -7.47 1.23
C ALA A 68 -15.15 -7.53 -0.19
N GLY A 69 -14.35 -8.01 -1.15
CA GLY A 69 -14.80 -8.15 -2.54
C GLY A 69 -15.16 -6.84 -3.23
N ARG A 70 -14.50 -5.72 -2.87
CA ARG A 70 -14.73 -4.40 -3.48
C ARG A 70 -13.49 -3.95 -4.24
N ALA A 71 -13.73 -3.30 -5.38
CA ALA A 71 -12.69 -2.63 -6.16
C ALA A 71 -12.84 -1.11 -6.03
N VAL A 72 -11.71 -0.40 -5.98
CA VAL A 72 -11.65 1.06 -6.00
C VAL A 72 -10.77 1.49 -7.17
N LEU A 73 -11.27 2.41 -7.99
CA LEU A 73 -10.51 3.00 -9.10
C LEU A 73 -10.13 4.44 -8.77
N ILE A 74 -8.83 4.75 -8.85
CA ILE A 74 -8.32 6.13 -8.76
C ILE A 74 -8.05 6.63 -10.18
N ALA A 75 -8.88 7.55 -10.66
CA ALA A 75 -8.76 8.14 -11.99
C ALA A 75 -8.27 9.59 -11.94
N GLY A 76 -7.63 10.03 -13.01
CA GLY A 76 -7.17 11.42 -13.18
C GLY A 76 -6.00 11.54 -14.16
N PRO A 77 -5.66 12.77 -14.60
CA PRO A 77 -4.55 13.04 -15.51
C PRO A 77 -3.20 12.47 -15.02
N PRO A 78 -2.20 12.28 -15.91
CA PRO A 78 -0.84 11.96 -15.47
C PRO A 78 -0.31 13.00 -14.48
N SER A 79 0.64 12.61 -13.63
CA SER A 79 1.27 13.48 -12.62
C SER A 79 0.36 14.02 -11.50
N THR A 80 -0.84 13.47 -11.31
CA THR A 80 -1.78 13.91 -10.24
C THR A 80 -1.66 13.14 -8.92
N GLY A 81 -0.64 12.29 -8.77
CA GLY A 81 -0.37 11.58 -7.51
C GLY A 81 -1.24 10.34 -7.26
N LYS A 82 -1.79 9.71 -8.29
CA LYS A 82 -2.59 8.47 -8.15
C LYS A 82 -1.84 7.36 -7.42
N THR A 83 -0.64 7.02 -7.90
CA THR A 83 0.25 6.03 -7.27
C THR A 83 0.70 6.50 -5.89
N ALA A 84 0.94 7.80 -5.71
CA ALA A 84 1.31 8.38 -4.41
C ALA A 84 0.22 8.17 -3.36
N ILE A 85 -1.06 8.30 -3.72
CA ILE A 85 -2.18 8.02 -2.80
C ILE A 85 -2.24 6.53 -2.43
N ALA A 86 -2.06 5.63 -3.41
CA ALA A 86 -2.03 4.19 -3.13
C ALA A 86 -0.85 3.82 -2.19
N MET A 87 0.33 4.40 -2.43
CA MET A 87 1.49 4.26 -1.54
C MET A 87 1.21 4.82 -0.15
N ALA A 88 0.56 5.98 -0.04
CA ALA A 88 0.20 6.58 1.23
C ALA A 88 -0.78 5.70 2.02
N MET A 89 -1.73 5.05 1.34
CA MET A 89 -2.64 4.08 1.97
C MET A 89 -1.86 2.86 2.48
N ALA A 90 -0.95 2.31 1.69
CA ALA A 90 -0.11 1.18 2.08
C ALA A 90 0.72 1.49 3.34
N GLN A 91 1.39 2.65 3.35
CA GLN A 91 2.17 3.09 4.51
C GLN A 91 1.30 3.31 5.75
N ALA A 92 0.07 3.82 5.57
CA ALA A 92 -0.86 4.07 6.66
C ALA A 92 -1.55 2.80 7.21
N LEU A 93 -1.56 1.69 6.46
CA LEU A 93 -2.04 0.39 6.94
C LEU A 93 -1.05 -0.25 7.94
N GLY A 94 0.23 0.10 7.87
CA GLY A 94 1.29 -0.45 8.71
C GLY A 94 1.91 -1.73 8.16
N THR A 95 2.96 -2.20 8.81
CA THR A 95 3.75 -3.38 8.36
C THR A 95 3.04 -4.71 8.56
N ASP A 96 2.06 -4.75 9.46
CA ASP A 96 1.35 -5.98 9.84
C ASP A 96 0.25 -6.35 8.84
N VAL A 97 -0.15 -5.41 7.98
CA VAL A 97 -1.16 -5.64 6.96
C VAL A 97 -0.45 -5.92 5.62
N PRO A 98 -0.67 -7.10 5.01
CA PRO A 98 -0.05 -7.41 3.73
C PRO A 98 -0.55 -6.45 2.65
N PHE A 99 0.38 -5.90 1.88
CA PHE A 99 0.09 -5.04 0.74
C PHE A 99 0.87 -5.50 -0.48
N THR A 100 0.15 -5.76 -1.57
CA THR A 100 0.74 -6.23 -2.83
C THR A 100 0.56 -5.16 -3.90
N MET A 101 1.67 -4.75 -4.51
CA MET A 101 1.65 -3.92 -5.71
C MET A 101 2.03 -4.77 -6.90
N LEU A 102 1.26 -4.66 -7.97
CA LEU A 102 1.52 -5.33 -9.24
C LEU A 102 1.29 -4.33 -10.37
N ALA A 103 2.19 -4.32 -11.34
CA ALA A 103 1.97 -3.71 -12.64
C ALA A 103 1.23 -4.72 -13.53
N ALA A 104 0.32 -4.23 -14.37
CA ALA A 104 -0.44 -5.10 -15.28
C ALA A 104 0.46 -5.93 -16.21
N SER A 105 1.62 -5.39 -16.59
CA SER A 105 2.62 -6.10 -17.40
C SER A 105 3.26 -7.29 -16.69
N GLU A 106 3.23 -7.34 -15.35
CA GLU A 106 3.75 -8.49 -14.58
C GLU A 106 2.79 -9.69 -14.63
N ILE A 107 1.53 -9.48 -15.01
CA ILE A 107 0.52 -10.54 -15.12
C ILE A 107 0.61 -11.24 -16.48
N PHE A 108 1.08 -10.52 -17.51
CA PHE A 108 1.20 -11.10 -18.85
C PHE A 108 2.42 -12.01 -18.93
N SER A 109 2.19 -13.32 -18.98
CA SER A 109 3.21 -14.32 -19.32
C SER A 109 3.12 -14.60 -20.81
N LEU A 110 4.24 -14.54 -21.52
CA LEU A 110 4.36 -15.10 -22.87
C LEU A 110 4.38 -16.61 -22.73
N GLU A 111 3.20 -17.22 -22.72
CA GLU A 111 3.03 -18.62 -23.10
C GLU A 111 2.47 -18.69 -24.52
#